data_AF-A0A3D2N685-F1
#
_entry.id   AF-A0A3D2N685-F1
#
_cell.length_a   1.000
_cell.length_b   1.000
_cell.length_c   1.000
_cell.angle_alpha   90.00
_cell.angle_beta   90.00
_cell.angle_gamma   90.00
#
_symmetry.space_group_name_H-M   'P 1'
#
loop_
_entity.id
_entity.type
_entity.pdbx_description
1 polymer ?
#
loop_
_entity_poly.entity_id
_entity_poly.type
_entity_poly.pdbx_seq_one_letter_code
_entity_poly.pdbx_strand_id
1 'polypeptide(L)'
;MRCERCRCEIRTGSIVCDECGAPVLQNISGFPVTSVIQRRLRSMAELYGEEIIGGSCFTALMMDHLPEFDKERRLLVRAVRAGVLSILINGRGTPEIAIAKAKRYLLGEAFLAENACDFVLACFTYLLGQPYMSAHRVEERAVTKAAAQADDNDEDGGYSGEASALTAADAVRSKLSRNIIVPEGYVKINDSVYHGYIRLKTVKLPSTMLVIGRYAFAECVHLASIELPDSVCVIKQGAFSGCERLKTVKLPRGLCEIDDELFGGCVSLNEVDIPSSVCMIGAGAFSGCEELQRLNLPAGIKYIDPTAFSYCSELSVSCAAGSYAQRFCEEHDIEHVLVRR
;
A
#
# COMPACT_ATOMS: atom_id res chain seq x y z
N MET A 1 -32.44 -12.97 -1.37
CA MET A 1 -31.01 -13.09 -1.77
C MET A 1 -30.35 -14.17 -0.93
N ARG A 2 -29.28 -14.82 -1.40
CA ARG A 2 -28.56 -15.85 -0.62
C ARG A 2 -27.20 -15.33 -0.18
N CYS A 3 -26.74 -15.75 1.00
CA CYS A 3 -25.42 -15.39 1.49
C CYS A 3 -24.32 -15.99 0.62
N GLU A 4 -23.34 -15.19 0.23
CA GLU A 4 -22.19 -15.65 -0.56
C GLU A 4 -21.30 -16.64 0.23
N ARG A 5 -21.39 -16.64 1.58
CA ARG A 5 -20.61 -17.53 2.46
C ARG A 5 -21.35 -18.83 2.81
N CYS A 6 -22.55 -18.76 3.39
CA CYS A 6 -23.31 -19.97 3.80
C CYS A 6 -24.42 -20.42 2.86
N ARG A 7 -24.72 -19.68 1.78
CA ARG A 7 -25.83 -19.97 0.83
C ARG A 7 -27.26 -20.00 1.43
N CYS A 8 -27.36 -19.84 2.74
CA CYS A 8 -28.55 -19.52 3.54
C CYS A 8 -29.32 -18.29 2.97
N GLU A 9 -30.65 -18.29 3.12
CA GLU A 9 -31.49 -17.16 2.70
C GLU A 9 -31.30 -15.96 3.64
N ILE A 10 -31.08 -14.78 3.05
CA ILE A 10 -30.95 -13.53 3.80
C ILE A 10 -32.31 -12.84 3.81
N ARG A 11 -32.77 -12.48 5.01
CA ARG A 11 -33.99 -11.70 5.22
C ARG A 11 -33.89 -10.35 4.51
N THR A 12 -35.00 -9.93 3.91
CA THR A 12 -35.11 -8.62 3.26
C THR A 12 -34.78 -7.51 4.26
N GLY A 13 -33.86 -6.62 3.90
CA GLY A 13 -33.44 -5.53 4.77
C GLY A 13 -32.24 -5.82 5.68
N SER A 14 -31.81 -7.08 5.81
CA SER A 14 -30.61 -7.42 6.60
C SER A 14 -29.33 -6.86 5.96
N ILE A 15 -28.34 -6.54 6.81
CA ILE A 15 -26.99 -6.10 6.42
C ILE A 15 -25.90 -7.13 6.74
N VAL A 16 -26.26 -8.13 7.54
CA VAL A 16 -25.47 -9.31 7.84
C VAL A 16 -26.29 -10.54 7.57
N CYS A 17 -25.61 -11.65 7.31
CA CYS A 17 -26.24 -12.95 7.28
C CYS A 17 -26.52 -13.41 8.72
N ASP A 18 -27.78 -13.75 9.00
CA ASP A 18 -28.24 -14.21 10.32
C ASP A 18 -27.51 -15.48 10.80
N GLU A 19 -27.02 -16.31 9.87
CA GLU A 19 -26.38 -17.60 10.18
C GLU A 19 -24.86 -17.52 10.34
N CYS A 20 -24.16 -16.73 9.52
CA CYS A 20 -22.68 -16.71 9.51
C CYS A 20 -22.07 -15.32 9.75
N GLY A 21 -22.89 -14.29 9.98
CA GLY A 21 -22.44 -12.92 10.24
C GLY A 21 -21.82 -12.19 9.04
N ALA A 22 -21.70 -12.83 7.87
CA ALA A 22 -21.08 -12.21 6.70
C ALA A 22 -21.87 -10.98 6.23
N PRO A 23 -21.20 -9.87 5.84
CA PRO A 23 -21.88 -8.69 5.36
C PRO A 23 -22.63 -8.97 4.06
N VAL A 24 -23.76 -8.30 3.90
CA VAL A 24 -24.68 -8.47 2.77
C VAL A 24 -24.32 -7.49 1.65
N LEU A 25 -24.22 -8.00 0.42
CA LEU A 25 -24.02 -7.17 -0.78
C LEU A 25 -25.15 -6.14 -0.92
N GLN A 26 -24.82 -4.92 -1.29
CA GLN A 26 -25.81 -3.86 -1.45
C GLN A 26 -25.47 -2.89 -2.59
N ASN A 27 -26.50 -2.42 -3.27
CA ASN A 27 -26.38 -1.28 -4.19
C ASN A 27 -26.62 0.02 -3.44
N ILE A 28 -25.92 1.08 -3.86
CA ILE A 28 -26.06 2.42 -3.27
C ILE A 28 -26.78 3.32 -4.27
N SER A 29 -27.65 4.21 -3.77
CA SER A 29 -28.35 5.18 -4.63
C SER A 29 -27.33 6.03 -5.41
N GLY A 30 -27.52 6.15 -6.73
CA GLY A 30 -26.55 6.79 -7.63
C GLY A 30 -25.36 5.92 -8.05
N PHE A 31 -25.25 4.69 -7.51
CA PHE A 31 -24.23 3.69 -7.81
C PHE A 31 -24.88 2.28 -7.91
N PRO A 32 -25.62 1.97 -9.00
CA PRO A 32 -26.38 0.72 -9.12
C PRO A 32 -25.51 -0.54 -9.27
N VAL A 33 -24.20 -0.38 -9.49
CA VAL A 33 -23.23 -1.47 -9.69
C VAL A 33 -22.41 -1.80 -8.44
N THR A 34 -22.70 -1.19 -7.28
CA THR A 34 -21.89 -1.38 -6.05
C THR A 34 -21.72 -2.84 -5.67
N SER A 35 -22.79 -3.64 -5.71
CA SER A 35 -22.70 -5.08 -5.36
C SER A 35 -21.81 -5.89 -6.30
N VAL A 36 -21.72 -5.50 -7.57
CA VAL A 36 -20.82 -6.13 -8.55
C VAL A 36 -19.36 -5.78 -8.21
N ILE A 37 -19.10 -4.51 -7.90
CA ILE A 37 -17.77 -4.01 -7.52
C ILE A 37 -17.31 -4.65 -6.20
N GLN A 38 -18.19 -4.74 -5.20
CA GLN A 38 -17.94 -5.44 -3.94
C GLN A 38 -17.45 -6.88 -4.18
N ARG A 39 -18.10 -7.62 -5.08
CA ARG A 39 -17.70 -8.98 -5.44
C ARG A 39 -16.34 -9.02 -6.14
N ARG A 40 -16.07 -8.09 -7.07
CA ARG A 40 -14.77 -8.03 -7.77
C ARG A 40 -13.62 -7.68 -6.83
N LEU A 41 -13.81 -6.73 -5.92
CA LEU A 41 -12.81 -6.38 -4.91
C LEU A 41 -12.53 -7.55 -3.97
N ARG A 42 -13.56 -8.28 -3.53
CA ARG A 42 -13.40 -9.46 -2.68
C ARG A 42 -12.68 -10.60 -3.41
N SER A 43 -13.07 -10.90 -4.65
CA SER A 43 -12.38 -11.89 -5.47
C SER A 43 -10.91 -11.52 -5.74
N MET A 44 -10.62 -10.22 -5.90
CA MET A 44 -9.26 -9.72 -6.03
C MET A 44 -8.46 -9.93 -4.72
N ALA A 45 -9.02 -9.60 -3.55
CA ALA A 45 -8.38 -9.87 -2.27
C ALA A 45 -8.20 -11.38 -1.99
N GLU A 46 -9.13 -12.23 -2.44
CA GLU A 46 -8.99 -13.69 -2.33
C GLU A 46 -7.87 -14.23 -3.26
N LEU A 47 -7.70 -13.63 -4.45
CA LEU A 47 -6.70 -14.06 -5.42
C LEU A 47 -5.28 -13.68 -5.03
N TYR A 48 -5.08 -12.47 -4.48
CA TYR A 48 -3.75 -11.93 -4.14
C TYR A 48 -3.47 -11.89 -2.63
N GLY A 49 -4.43 -12.28 -1.79
CA GLY A 49 -4.34 -12.22 -0.33
C GLY A 49 -4.93 -10.93 0.26
N GLU A 50 -5.53 -11.02 1.45
CA GLU A 50 -6.13 -9.85 2.13
C GLU A 50 -5.09 -8.78 2.53
N GLU A 51 -3.82 -9.17 2.61
CA GLU A 51 -2.68 -8.29 2.94
C GLU A 51 -2.47 -7.15 1.93
N ILE A 52 -2.99 -7.31 0.70
CA ILE A 52 -2.93 -6.25 -0.30
C ILE A 52 -3.83 -5.06 0.07
N ILE A 53 -4.86 -5.25 0.90
CA ILE A 53 -5.90 -4.25 1.15
C ILE A 53 -5.28 -3.04 1.87
N GLY A 54 -5.32 -1.88 1.23
CA GLY A 54 -4.75 -0.64 1.78
C GLY A 54 -3.27 -0.44 1.46
N GLY A 55 -2.62 -1.39 0.79
CA GLY A 55 -1.28 -1.23 0.21
C GLY A 55 -1.28 -0.44 -1.11
N SER A 56 -0.11 -0.01 -1.57
CA SER A 56 0.03 0.74 -2.84
C SER A 56 -0.44 -0.08 -4.06
N CYS A 57 -0.19 -1.40 -4.03
CA CYS A 57 -0.62 -2.36 -5.05
C CYS A 57 -2.14 -2.47 -5.21
N PHE A 58 -2.90 -2.21 -4.14
CA PHE A 58 -4.35 -2.29 -4.15
C PHE A 58 -4.95 -1.36 -5.21
N THR A 59 -4.37 -0.18 -5.38
CA THR A 59 -4.85 0.79 -6.38
C THR A 59 -4.55 0.37 -7.81
N ALA A 60 -3.41 -0.28 -8.05
CA ALA A 60 -3.04 -0.83 -9.35
C ALA A 60 -3.92 -2.03 -9.72
N LEU A 61 -4.14 -2.95 -8.78
CA LEU A 61 -5.00 -4.12 -8.99
C LEU A 61 -6.46 -3.72 -9.27
N MET A 62 -6.94 -2.61 -8.67
CA MET A 62 -8.25 -2.06 -9.04
C MET A 62 -8.32 -1.61 -10.52
N MET A 63 -7.22 -1.21 -11.15
CA MET A 63 -7.18 -0.89 -12.59
C MET A 63 -7.41 -2.14 -13.45
N ASP A 64 -6.79 -3.25 -13.07
CA ASP A 64 -6.88 -4.50 -13.82
C ASP A 64 -8.20 -5.24 -13.58
N HIS A 65 -8.75 -5.17 -12.35
CA HIS A 65 -9.97 -5.90 -11.98
C HIS A 65 -11.27 -5.11 -12.21
N LEU A 66 -11.21 -3.78 -12.29
CA LEU A 66 -12.37 -2.92 -12.52
C LEU A 66 -12.27 -2.09 -13.82
N PRO A 67 -11.82 -2.62 -14.97
CA PRO A 67 -11.54 -1.83 -16.18
C PRO A 67 -12.77 -1.11 -16.73
N GLU A 68 -13.95 -1.73 -16.56
CA GLU A 68 -15.25 -1.25 -17.06
C GLU A 68 -15.92 -0.20 -16.15
N PHE A 69 -15.46 -0.03 -14.92
CA PHE A 69 -16.09 0.84 -13.91
C PHE A 69 -15.29 2.11 -13.67
N ASP A 70 -15.04 2.88 -14.73
CA ASP A 70 -14.05 3.96 -14.71
C ASP A 70 -14.36 5.08 -13.69
N LYS A 71 -15.65 5.47 -13.56
CA LYS A 71 -16.09 6.48 -12.57
C LYS A 71 -15.91 5.97 -11.14
N GLU A 72 -16.39 4.79 -10.85
CA GLU A 72 -16.36 4.15 -9.53
C GLU A 72 -14.94 3.80 -9.10
N ARG A 73 -14.15 3.24 -10.02
CA ARG A 73 -12.75 2.90 -9.81
C ARG A 73 -11.93 4.12 -9.45
N ARG A 74 -12.05 5.24 -10.19
CA ARG A 74 -11.36 6.48 -9.85
C ARG A 74 -11.72 6.97 -8.45
N LEU A 75 -12.99 6.86 -8.08
CA LEU A 75 -13.48 7.24 -6.76
C LEU A 75 -12.87 6.36 -5.65
N LEU A 76 -12.83 5.04 -5.84
CA LEU A 76 -12.18 4.11 -4.90
C LEU A 76 -10.68 4.38 -4.79
N VAL A 77 -9.97 4.51 -5.92
CA VAL A 77 -8.53 4.82 -5.94
C VAL A 77 -8.25 6.13 -5.20
N ARG A 78 -9.04 7.18 -5.44
CA ARG A 78 -8.93 8.45 -4.73
C ARG A 78 -9.12 8.27 -3.21
N ALA A 79 -10.10 7.47 -2.81
CA ALA A 79 -10.35 7.19 -1.39
C ALA A 79 -9.21 6.40 -0.74
N VAL A 80 -8.60 5.42 -1.43
CA VAL A 80 -7.42 4.69 -0.94
C VAL A 80 -6.25 5.65 -0.75
N ARG A 81 -5.95 6.48 -1.75
CA ARG A 81 -4.86 7.49 -1.70
C ARG A 81 -5.08 8.53 -0.60
N ALA A 82 -6.33 8.87 -0.31
CA ALA A 82 -6.71 9.75 0.79
C ALA A 82 -6.67 9.05 2.17
N GLY A 83 -6.21 7.80 2.26
CA GLY A 83 -6.01 7.08 3.52
C GLY A 83 -7.29 6.52 4.13
N VAL A 84 -8.40 6.44 3.39
CA VAL A 84 -9.70 5.99 3.91
C VAL A 84 -9.64 4.54 4.40
N LEU A 85 -8.95 3.65 3.67
CA LEU A 85 -8.72 2.29 4.14
C LEU A 85 -7.88 2.26 5.42
N SER A 86 -6.89 3.14 5.56
CA SER A 86 -6.16 3.27 6.82
C SER A 86 -7.07 3.74 7.95
N ILE A 87 -8.03 4.63 7.70
CA ILE A 87 -9.02 5.03 8.72
C ILE A 87 -9.93 3.85 9.10
N LEU A 88 -10.32 3.01 8.13
CA LEU A 88 -11.20 1.86 8.38
C LEU A 88 -10.47 0.69 9.07
N ILE A 89 -9.21 0.43 8.72
CA ILE A 89 -8.40 -0.65 9.26
C ILE A 89 -7.79 -0.26 10.61
N ASN A 90 -7.27 0.97 10.72
CA ASN A 90 -6.55 1.47 11.91
C ASN A 90 -7.39 2.42 12.77
N GLY A 91 -8.67 2.60 12.45
CA GLY A 91 -9.58 3.45 13.21
C GLY A 91 -9.78 2.91 14.62
N ARG A 92 -9.47 3.72 15.63
CA ARG A 92 -9.76 3.36 17.03
C ARG A 92 -11.27 3.35 17.27
N GLY A 93 -11.73 2.35 18.02
CA GLY A 93 -13.14 2.17 18.38
C GLY A 93 -13.78 0.97 17.69
N THR A 94 -15.11 0.89 17.74
CA THR A 94 -15.86 -0.15 17.03
C THR A 94 -15.85 0.13 15.51
N PRO A 95 -16.14 -0.87 14.65
CA PRO A 95 -16.24 -0.65 13.20
C PRO A 95 -17.14 0.52 12.81
N GLU A 96 -18.22 0.76 13.57
CA GLU A 96 -19.14 1.88 13.36
C GLU A 96 -18.46 3.24 13.55
N ILE A 97 -17.57 3.36 14.54
CA ILE A 97 -16.80 4.59 14.81
C ILE A 97 -15.79 4.84 13.68
N ALA A 98 -15.09 3.80 13.24
CA ALA A 98 -14.15 3.89 12.11
C ALA A 98 -14.87 4.30 10.82
N ILE A 99 -16.05 3.73 10.55
CA ILE A 99 -16.92 4.09 9.43
C ILE A 99 -17.37 5.55 9.53
N ALA A 100 -17.81 6.00 10.71
CA ALA A 100 -18.24 7.38 10.93
C ALA A 100 -17.09 8.38 10.71
N LYS A 101 -15.88 8.06 11.20
CA LYS A 101 -14.67 8.86 11.00
C LYS A 101 -14.28 8.92 9.53
N ALA A 102 -14.31 7.79 8.84
CA ALA A 102 -14.06 7.71 7.41
C ALA A 102 -15.10 8.52 6.62
N LYS A 103 -16.39 8.44 6.97
CA LYS A 103 -17.46 9.24 6.36
C LYS A 103 -17.23 10.74 6.54
N ARG A 104 -16.87 11.19 7.75
CA ARG A 104 -16.57 12.59 8.05
C ARG A 104 -15.38 13.09 7.23
N TYR A 105 -14.32 12.28 7.12
CA TYR A 105 -13.14 12.61 6.32
C TYR A 105 -13.48 12.72 4.84
N LEU A 106 -14.26 11.78 4.30
CA LEU A 106 -14.69 11.81 2.89
C LEU A 106 -15.54 13.05 2.56
N LEU A 107 -16.45 13.44 3.46
CA LEU A 107 -17.29 14.63 3.29
C LEU A 107 -16.49 15.93 3.42
N GLY A 108 -15.64 16.03 4.45
CA GLY A 108 -14.94 17.26 4.79
C GLY A 108 -13.65 17.49 4.01
N GLU A 109 -12.73 16.52 4.04
CA GLU A 109 -11.37 16.67 3.50
C GLU A 109 -11.28 16.24 2.04
N ALA A 110 -12.04 15.20 1.66
CA ALA A 110 -12.08 14.73 0.28
C ALA A 110 -13.19 15.40 -0.57
N PHE A 111 -14.05 16.23 0.04
CA PHE A 111 -15.14 16.98 -0.60
C PHE A 111 -16.05 16.10 -1.48
N LEU A 112 -16.39 14.90 -1.01
CA LEU A 112 -17.27 13.97 -1.72
C LEU A 112 -18.74 14.20 -1.38
N ALA A 113 -19.61 13.97 -2.36
CA ALA A 113 -21.06 13.94 -2.12
C ALA A 113 -21.45 12.74 -1.26
N GLU A 114 -22.55 12.85 -0.51
CA GLU A 114 -22.96 11.83 0.47
C GLU A 114 -23.15 10.43 -0.13
N ASN A 115 -23.79 10.35 -1.29
CA ASN A 115 -23.96 9.09 -2.02
C ASN A 115 -22.63 8.47 -2.49
N ALA A 116 -21.62 9.29 -2.80
CA ALA A 116 -20.28 8.84 -3.16
C ALA A 116 -19.50 8.35 -1.93
N CYS A 117 -19.66 9.01 -0.78
CA CYS A 117 -19.15 8.52 0.50
C CYS A 117 -19.74 7.15 0.84
N ASP A 118 -21.06 7.01 0.73
CA ASP A 118 -21.75 5.77 1.03
C ASP A 118 -21.34 4.63 0.08
N PHE A 119 -21.11 4.93 -1.21
CA PHE A 119 -20.54 3.99 -2.17
C PHE A 119 -19.15 3.48 -1.75
N VAL A 120 -18.24 4.39 -1.42
CA VAL A 120 -16.86 4.05 -1.00
C VAL A 120 -16.88 3.18 0.25
N LEU A 121 -17.63 3.61 1.27
CA LEU A 121 -17.72 2.90 2.54
C LEU A 121 -18.35 1.53 2.37
N ALA A 122 -19.43 1.41 1.58
CA ALA A 122 -20.03 0.11 1.28
C ALA A 122 -19.04 -0.86 0.62
N CYS A 123 -18.19 -0.38 -0.29
CA CYS A 123 -17.19 -1.23 -0.94
C CYS A 123 -16.09 -1.69 0.03
N PHE A 124 -15.50 -0.75 0.78
CA PHE A 124 -14.37 -1.07 1.66
C PHE A 124 -14.76 -1.84 2.91
N THR A 125 -15.90 -1.53 3.54
CA THR A 125 -16.39 -2.31 4.68
C THR A 125 -16.72 -3.75 4.27
N TYR A 126 -17.40 -3.93 3.13
CA TYR A 126 -17.67 -5.26 2.60
C TYR A 126 -16.38 -6.02 2.32
N LEU A 127 -15.36 -5.37 1.75
CA LEU A 127 -14.04 -5.94 1.52
C LEU A 127 -13.37 -6.38 2.83
N LEU A 128 -13.50 -5.59 3.89
CA LEU A 128 -12.99 -5.87 5.24
C LEU A 128 -13.87 -6.83 6.06
N GLY A 129 -14.94 -7.37 5.46
CA GLY A 129 -15.87 -8.28 6.17
C GLY A 129 -16.75 -7.58 7.21
N GLN A 130 -16.82 -6.24 7.18
CA GLN A 130 -17.59 -5.43 8.12
C GLN A 130 -18.98 -5.10 7.55
N PRO A 131 -20.03 -5.06 8.39
CA PRO A 131 -21.34 -4.58 7.96
C PRO A 131 -21.31 -3.07 7.72
N TYR A 132 -22.18 -2.62 6.82
CA TYR A 132 -22.35 -1.20 6.55
C TYR A 132 -23.83 -0.88 6.26
N MET A 133 -24.33 0.19 6.88
CA MET A 133 -25.63 0.76 6.59
C MET A 133 -25.44 2.15 5.97
N SER A 134 -25.97 2.35 4.76
CA SER A 134 -26.09 3.69 4.19
C SER A 134 -27.21 4.47 4.87
N ALA A 135 -27.05 5.78 4.98
CA ALA A 135 -28.09 6.65 5.56
C ALA A 135 -29.39 6.62 4.72
N HIS A 136 -29.28 6.40 3.41
CA HIS A 136 -30.44 6.26 2.52
C HIS A 136 -31.24 4.96 2.67
N ARG A 137 -30.74 3.94 3.39
CA ARG A 137 -31.58 2.81 3.84
C ARG A 137 -32.41 3.15 5.10
N VAL A 138 -32.09 4.25 5.77
CA VAL A 138 -32.82 4.74 6.96
C VAL A 138 -34.13 5.43 6.57
N GLU A 139 -34.26 5.94 5.34
CA GLU A 139 -35.51 6.56 4.86
C GLU A 139 -36.66 5.55 4.70
N GLU A 140 -36.39 4.24 4.59
CA GLU A 140 -37.41 3.19 4.71
C GLU A 140 -37.75 2.83 6.18
N ARG A 141 -37.04 3.40 7.17
CA ARG A 141 -37.13 3.01 8.59
C ARG A 141 -37.33 4.14 9.60
N ALA A 142 -37.29 5.42 9.20
CA ALA A 142 -37.51 6.53 10.12
C ALA A 142 -39.01 6.88 10.29
N VAL A 143 -39.81 5.89 10.68
CA VAL A 143 -40.92 6.11 11.62
C VAL A 143 -40.38 5.68 12.98
N THR A 144 -40.32 6.64 13.90
CA THR A 144 -39.96 6.55 15.35
C THR A 144 -38.49 6.72 15.78
N LYS A 145 -38.17 8.01 16.10
CA LYS A 145 -37.48 8.59 17.28
C LYS A 145 -36.10 8.03 17.72
N ALA A 146 -35.03 8.83 17.66
CA ALA A 146 -34.55 9.84 18.65
C ALA A 146 -33.90 9.18 19.88
N ALA A 147 -32.77 9.57 20.46
CA ALA A 147 -31.78 10.64 20.29
C ALA A 147 -30.50 10.21 21.05
N ALA A 148 -29.36 10.90 20.86
CA ALA A 148 -28.55 11.46 21.95
C ALA A 148 -27.11 11.79 21.49
N GLN A 149 -26.70 13.02 21.79
CA GLN A 149 -25.34 13.56 21.74
C GLN A 149 -24.47 13.01 22.87
N ALA A 150 -23.14 13.04 22.68
CA ALA A 150 -22.20 13.28 23.77
C ALA A 150 -20.89 13.89 23.23
N ASP A 151 -20.48 14.96 23.90
CA ASP A 151 -19.21 15.67 23.83
C ASP A 151 -18.08 14.99 24.64
N ASP A 152 -16.88 15.57 24.52
CA ASP A 152 -15.75 15.65 25.45
C ASP A 152 -14.56 14.66 25.39
N ASN A 153 -13.40 15.30 25.10
CA ASN A 153 -12.08 15.31 25.76
C ASN A 153 -11.32 14.02 26.17
N ASP A 154 -10.07 14.06 25.71
CA ASP A 154 -8.80 13.71 26.36
C ASP A 154 -8.40 12.26 26.74
N GLU A 155 -7.11 12.07 26.44
CA GLU A 155 -6.11 11.24 27.09
C GLU A 155 -5.95 9.74 26.83
N ASP A 156 -4.66 9.44 26.81
CA ASP A 156 -3.90 8.22 26.67
C ASP A 156 -4.45 7.01 27.46
N GLY A 157 -4.27 5.83 26.89
CA GLY A 157 -4.77 4.59 27.48
C GLY A 157 -4.72 3.43 26.48
N GLY A 158 -3.60 2.71 26.50
CA GLY A 158 -3.32 1.59 25.61
C GLY A 158 -4.17 0.35 25.84
N TYR A 159 -4.27 -0.46 24.79
CA TYR A 159 -4.29 -1.91 24.93
C TYR A 159 -3.55 -2.57 23.77
N SER A 160 -2.82 -3.59 24.15
CA SER A 160 -1.77 -4.31 23.46
C SER A 160 -2.33 -5.36 22.49
N GLY A 161 -1.92 -5.21 21.24
CA GLY A 161 -1.92 -6.23 20.20
C GLY A 161 -0.82 -5.84 19.23
N GLU A 162 0.41 -5.74 19.75
CA GLU A 162 1.55 -5.16 19.06
C GLU A 162 1.91 -5.98 17.81
N ALA A 163 1.52 -5.48 16.65
CA ALA A 163 2.43 -5.46 15.52
C ALA A 163 3.70 -4.73 15.98
N SER A 164 4.69 -5.47 16.47
CA SER A 164 5.90 -4.88 17.06
C SER A 164 6.61 -4.04 15.99
N ALA A 165 6.61 -2.73 16.20
CA ALA A 165 7.24 -1.77 15.31
C ALA A 165 8.55 -1.32 15.94
N LEU A 166 9.65 -1.56 15.24
CA LEU A 166 10.98 -1.16 15.67
C LEU A 166 11.08 0.37 15.63
N THR A 167 11.41 0.97 16.77
CA THR A 167 11.54 2.41 16.95
C THR A 167 13.01 2.83 17.02
N ALA A 168 13.26 4.14 16.90
CA ALA A 168 14.60 4.68 17.10
C ALA A 168 15.16 4.35 18.49
N ALA A 169 14.29 4.30 19.53
CA ALA A 169 14.66 3.96 20.90
C ALA A 169 15.25 2.54 21.01
N ASP A 170 14.66 1.59 20.28
CA ASP A 170 15.14 0.20 20.23
C ASP A 170 16.50 0.10 19.53
N ALA A 171 16.71 0.93 18.50
CA ALA A 171 17.91 0.93 17.67
C ALA A 171 19.11 1.67 18.30
N VAL A 172 18.91 2.61 19.24
CA VAL A 172 19.99 3.51 19.75
C VAL A 172 21.25 2.75 20.17
N ARG A 173 21.09 1.61 20.86
CA ARG A 173 22.22 0.79 21.35
C ARG A 173 23.06 0.21 20.21
N SER A 174 22.50 0.09 19.02
CA SER A 174 23.15 -0.46 17.83
C SER A 174 23.84 0.59 16.93
N LYS A 175 23.78 1.88 17.27
CA LYS A 175 24.32 2.99 16.44
C LYS A 175 25.79 2.85 16.03
N LEU A 176 26.61 2.25 16.87
CA LEU A 176 28.04 2.02 16.59
C LEU A 176 28.35 0.62 16.06
N SER A 177 27.33 -0.23 15.88
CA SER A 177 27.46 -1.60 15.42
C SER A 177 27.69 -1.65 13.92
N ARG A 178 28.53 -2.59 13.49
CA ARG A 178 28.76 -2.85 12.05
C ARG A 178 27.70 -3.77 11.47
N ASN A 179 27.15 -4.67 12.27
CA ASN A 179 26.18 -5.66 11.83
C ASN A 179 24.99 -5.59 12.77
N ILE A 180 23.79 -5.51 12.22
CA ILE A 180 22.54 -5.47 13.00
C ILE A 180 21.71 -6.69 12.63
N ILE A 181 21.18 -7.35 13.66
CA ILE A 181 20.20 -8.42 13.52
C ILE A 181 18.95 -7.93 14.23
N VAL A 182 17.90 -7.64 13.47
CA VAL A 182 16.60 -7.28 14.02
C VAL A 182 15.93 -8.59 14.47
N PRO A 183 15.53 -8.72 15.75
CA PRO A 183 14.99 -9.98 16.25
C PRO A 183 13.61 -10.29 15.65
N GLU A 184 13.24 -11.56 15.65
CA GLU A 184 11.91 -12.02 15.23
C GLU A 184 10.79 -11.37 16.06
N GLY A 185 9.63 -11.18 15.45
CA GLY A 185 8.47 -10.53 16.06
C GLY A 185 8.28 -9.08 15.64
N TYR A 186 9.34 -8.39 15.18
CA TYR A 186 9.18 -7.10 14.51
C TYR A 186 8.56 -7.28 13.13
N VAL A 187 7.45 -6.57 12.89
CA VAL A 187 6.73 -6.58 11.60
C VAL A 187 6.93 -5.29 10.81
N LYS A 188 7.46 -4.25 11.47
CA LYS A 188 7.68 -2.94 10.86
C LYS A 188 8.94 -2.27 11.42
N ILE A 189 9.66 -1.55 10.56
CA ILE A 189 10.64 -0.53 10.95
C ILE A 189 9.98 0.84 10.77
N ASN A 190 9.99 1.67 11.81
CA ASN A 190 9.47 3.04 11.71
C ASN A 190 10.40 3.94 10.89
N ASP A 191 9.91 5.15 10.61
CA ASP A 191 10.64 6.13 9.82
C ASP A 191 11.97 6.50 10.52
N SER A 192 13.05 6.60 9.73
CA SER A 192 14.39 7.05 10.12
C SER A 192 15.10 6.29 11.26
N VAL A 193 14.68 5.05 11.58
CA VAL A 193 15.20 4.28 12.74
C VAL A 193 16.72 4.08 12.71
N TYR A 194 17.27 3.76 11.53
CA TYR A 194 18.70 3.56 11.30
C TYR A 194 19.34 4.68 10.48
N HIS A 195 18.66 5.82 10.32
CA HIS A 195 19.16 6.93 9.53
C HIS A 195 20.55 7.39 10.03
N GLY A 196 21.51 7.52 9.11
CA GLY A 196 22.86 7.98 9.40
C GLY A 196 23.68 7.02 10.26
N TYR A 197 23.38 5.71 10.25
CA TYR A 197 24.20 4.71 10.95
C TYR A 197 25.46 4.42 10.13
N ILE A 198 26.40 5.38 10.12
CA ILE A 198 27.60 5.38 9.28
C ILE A 198 28.56 4.21 9.52
N ARG A 199 28.38 3.37 10.55
CA ARG A 199 29.23 2.19 10.76
C ARG A 199 28.58 0.90 10.27
N LEU A 200 27.28 0.94 9.99
CA LEU A 200 26.47 -0.20 9.59
C LEU A 200 26.94 -0.71 8.22
N LYS A 201 27.17 -2.01 8.13
CA LYS A 201 27.63 -2.72 6.93
C LYS A 201 26.62 -3.74 6.45
N THR A 202 25.94 -4.41 7.38
CA THR A 202 24.96 -5.45 7.09
C THR A 202 23.78 -5.39 8.04
N VAL A 203 22.58 -5.65 7.54
CA VAL A 203 21.36 -5.78 8.33
C VAL A 203 20.70 -7.10 7.99
N LYS A 204 20.31 -7.87 9.01
CA LYS A 204 19.42 -9.02 8.88
C LYS A 204 18.06 -8.68 9.44
N LEU A 205 17.03 -8.77 8.60
CA LEU A 205 15.64 -8.52 8.96
C LEU A 205 14.95 -9.85 9.29
N PRO A 206 13.99 -9.87 10.22
CA PRO A 206 13.24 -11.06 10.57
C PRO A 206 12.28 -11.46 9.45
N SER A 207 11.94 -12.74 9.40
CA SER A 207 10.97 -13.28 8.42
C SER A 207 9.56 -12.71 8.56
N THR A 208 9.25 -12.11 9.71
CA THR A 208 7.99 -11.41 9.98
C THR A 208 7.93 -9.97 9.47
N MET A 209 9.03 -9.44 8.91
CA MET A 209 9.11 -8.03 8.50
C MET A 209 8.20 -7.76 7.29
N LEU A 210 7.27 -6.82 7.42
CA LEU A 210 6.33 -6.43 6.36
C LEU A 210 6.64 -5.04 5.80
N VAL A 211 7.03 -4.09 6.66
CA VAL A 211 7.11 -2.66 6.31
C VAL A 211 8.45 -2.05 6.71
N ILE A 212 9.10 -1.37 5.76
CA ILE A 212 10.26 -0.51 6.01
C ILE A 212 9.83 0.96 5.85
N GLY A 213 9.98 1.72 6.94
CA GLY A 213 9.58 3.13 7.03
C GLY A 213 10.41 4.08 6.16
N ARG A 214 9.94 5.33 6.08
CA ARG A 214 10.61 6.39 5.30
C ARG A 214 12.01 6.62 5.84
N TYR A 215 12.98 6.75 4.94
CA TYR A 215 14.38 7.02 5.30
C TYR A 215 14.97 6.05 6.34
N ALA A 216 14.39 4.86 6.52
CA ALA A 216 14.72 3.96 7.64
C ALA A 216 16.20 3.62 7.71
N PHE A 217 16.87 3.44 6.58
CA PHE A 217 18.32 3.19 6.46
C PHE A 217 19.03 4.29 5.65
N ALA A 218 18.42 5.46 5.47
CA ALA A 218 19.03 6.52 4.69
C ALA A 218 20.37 6.98 5.31
N GLU A 219 21.31 7.42 4.48
CA GLU A 219 22.65 7.88 4.87
C GLU A 219 23.47 6.81 5.64
N CYS A 220 23.12 5.52 5.50
CA CYS A 220 23.97 4.42 5.95
C CYS A 220 25.09 4.20 4.92
N VAL A 221 25.99 5.18 4.78
CA VAL A 221 27.02 5.23 3.73
C VAL A 221 27.91 3.99 3.64
N HIS A 222 28.02 3.20 4.72
CA HIS A 222 28.82 1.98 4.76
C HIS A 222 28.03 0.67 4.58
N LEU A 223 26.70 0.73 4.45
CA LEU A 223 25.83 -0.42 4.25
C LEU A 223 26.14 -1.03 2.88
N ALA A 224 26.70 -2.24 2.87
CA ALA A 224 27.18 -2.88 1.65
C ALA A 224 26.18 -3.88 1.07
N SER A 225 25.35 -4.48 1.93
CA SER A 225 24.36 -5.48 1.56
C SER A 225 23.21 -5.49 2.56
N ILE A 226 21.99 -5.70 2.07
CA ILE A 226 20.81 -5.99 2.89
C ILE A 226 20.04 -7.16 2.27
N GLU A 227 19.62 -8.10 3.10
CA GLU A 227 18.72 -9.19 2.72
C GLU A 227 17.29 -8.78 3.10
N LEU A 228 16.46 -8.53 2.10
CA LEU A 228 15.04 -8.24 2.27
C LEU A 228 14.25 -9.55 2.24
N PRO A 229 13.50 -9.91 3.31
CA PRO A 229 12.70 -11.11 3.31
C PRO A 229 11.50 -10.95 2.37
N ASP A 230 11.04 -12.06 1.79
CA ASP A 230 9.93 -12.08 0.82
C ASP A 230 8.60 -11.55 1.40
N SER A 231 8.47 -11.52 2.73
CA SER A 231 7.34 -10.95 3.48
C SER A 231 7.26 -9.42 3.37
N VAL A 232 8.36 -8.73 3.03
CA VAL A 232 8.36 -7.28 2.90
C VAL A 232 7.54 -6.89 1.67
N CYS A 233 6.46 -6.16 1.90
CA CYS A 233 5.54 -5.71 0.86
C CYS A 233 5.55 -4.19 0.68
N VAL A 234 6.05 -3.44 1.67
CA VAL A 234 6.13 -1.98 1.63
C VAL A 234 7.52 -1.49 2.02
N ILE A 235 8.15 -0.74 1.13
CA ILE A 235 9.39 -0.01 1.38
C ILE A 235 9.12 1.45 0.99
N LYS A 236 9.15 2.35 1.96
CA LYS A 236 8.72 3.73 1.75
C LYS A 236 9.85 4.61 1.22
N GLN A 237 9.45 5.81 0.79
CA GLN A 237 10.30 6.90 0.34
C GLN A 237 11.66 6.96 1.03
N GLY A 238 12.71 6.96 0.21
CA GLY A 238 14.09 7.17 0.63
C GLY A 238 14.66 6.12 1.59
N ALA A 239 14.03 4.95 1.77
CA ALA A 239 14.46 3.99 2.80
C ALA A 239 15.94 3.61 2.73
N PHE A 240 16.57 3.61 1.53
CA PHE A 240 17.99 3.34 1.33
C PHE A 240 18.75 4.51 0.69
N SER A 241 18.16 5.71 0.65
CA SER A 241 18.80 6.90 0.07
C SER A 241 20.17 7.18 0.72
N GLY A 242 21.19 7.49 -0.07
CA GLY A 242 22.56 7.76 0.40
C GLY A 242 23.31 6.53 0.94
N CYS A 243 22.84 5.30 0.68
CA CYS A 243 23.61 4.09 1.00
C CYS A 243 24.72 3.87 -0.04
N GLU A 244 25.75 4.73 -0.01
CA GLU A 244 26.79 4.83 -1.04
C GLU A 244 27.50 3.52 -1.38
N ARG A 245 27.67 2.60 -0.40
CA ARG A 245 28.36 1.32 -0.59
C ARG A 245 27.45 0.14 -0.92
N LEU A 246 26.14 0.34 -1.02
CA LEU A 246 25.19 -0.73 -1.30
C LEU A 246 25.34 -1.16 -2.76
N LYS A 247 25.78 -2.39 -2.99
CA LYS A 247 26.15 -2.86 -4.34
C LYS A 247 25.02 -3.54 -5.10
N THR A 248 24.28 -4.37 -4.39
CA THR A 248 23.26 -5.23 -4.97
C THR A 248 22.06 -5.29 -4.04
N VAL A 249 20.85 -5.24 -4.59
CA VAL A 249 19.62 -5.41 -3.82
C VAL A 249 18.68 -6.36 -4.57
N LYS A 250 18.20 -7.38 -3.86
CA LYS A 250 17.09 -8.21 -4.32
C LYS A 250 15.82 -7.68 -3.68
N LEU A 251 14.94 -7.10 -4.50
CA LEU A 251 13.67 -6.60 -4.01
C LEU A 251 12.70 -7.78 -3.78
N PRO A 252 11.89 -7.73 -2.72
CA PRO A 252 11.01 -8.84 -2.35
C PRO A 252 9.89 -9.01 -3.39
N ARG A 253 9.50 -10.25 -3.67
CA ARG A 253 8.56 -10.59 -4.76
C ARG A 253 7.19 -9.93 -4.66
N GLY A 254 6.77 -9.51 -3.47
CA GLY A 254 5.51 -8.80 -3.23
C GLY A 254 5.58 -7.28 -3.44
N LEU A 255 6.77 -6.71 -3.69
CA LEU A 255 6.92 -5.27 -3.85
C LEU A 255 6.29 -4.80 -5.17
N CYS A 256 5.41 -3.81 -5.09
CA CYS A 256 4.65 -3.33 -6.25
C CYS A 256 5.06 -1.93 -6.73
N GLU A 257 5.84 -1.22 -5.93
CA GLU A 257 6.29 0.14 -6.18
C GLU A 257 7.72 0.31 -5.66
N ILE A 258 8.51 1.03 -6.45
CA ILE A 258 9.79 1.58 -6.03
C ILE A 258 9.51 3.06 -5.75
N ASP A 259 9.36 3.39 -4.47
CA ASP A 259 8.92 4.72 -4.00
C ASP A 259 9.97 5.81 -4.29
N ASP A 260 9.59 7.07 -4.08
CA ASP A 260 10.44 8.23 -4.31
C ASP A 260 11.79 8.10 -3.57
N GLU A 261 12.88 8.44 -4.25
CA GLU A 261 14.25 8.44 -3.72
C GLU A 261 14.72 7.12 -3.10
N LEU A 262 14.03 5.99 -3.33
CA LEU A 262 14.25 4.75 -2.58
C LEU A 262 15.73 4.34 -2.51
N PHE A 263 16.44 4.44 -3.63
CA PHE A 263 17.88 4.22 -3.78
C PHE A 263 18.62 5.47 -4.27
N GLY A 264 18.05 6.67 -4.06
CA GLY A 264 18.70 7.92 -4.46
C GLY A 264 20.09 8.05 -3.84
N GLY A 265 21.12 8.36 -4.61
CA GLY A 265 22.50 8.50 -4.14
C GLY A 265 23.21 7.19 -3.76
N CYS A 266 22.66 6.02 -4.10
CA CYS A 266 23.37 4.74 -3.96
C CYS A 266 24.44 4.57 -5.05
N VAL A 267 25.54 5.33 -4.97
CA VAL A 267 26.54 5.43 -6.04
C VAL A 267 27.17 4.09 -6.47
N SER A 268 27.35 3.13 -5.55
CA SER A 268 27.92 1.80 -5.86
C SER A 268 26.88 0.76 -6.29
N LEU A 269 25.59 1.11 -6.38
CA LEU A 269 24.52 0.16 -6.71
C LEU A 269 24.60 -0.19 -8.19
N ASN A 270 24.99 -1.44 -8.49
CA ASN A 270 25.24 -1.89 -9.86
C ASN A 270 24.24 -2.91 -10.38
N GLU A 271 23.52 -3.59 -9.48
CA GLU A 271 22.53 -4.60 -9.83
C GLU A 271 21.32 -4.53 -8.91
N VAL A 272 20.14 -4.43 -9.51
CA VAL A 272 18.85 -4.46 -8.81
C VAL A 272 17.94 -5.45 -9.52
N ASP A 273 17.48 -6.47 -8.79
CA ASP A 273 16.49 -7.42 -9.28
C ASP A 273 15.09 -6.86 -8.99
N ILE A 274 14.44 -6.30 -10.02
CA ILE A 274 13.09 -5.71 -9.93
C ILE A 274 12.04 -6.81 -10.17
N PRO A 275 11.17 -7.11 -9.19
CA PRO A 275 10.19 -8.17 -9.31
C PRO A 275 9.08 -7.80 -10.29
N SER A 276 8.47 -8.80 -10.92
CA SER A 276 7.44 -8.63 -11.94
C SER A 276 6.17 -7.91 -11.46
N SER A 277 5.96 -7.84 -10.15
CA SER A 277 4.87 -7.12 -9.49
C SER A 277 5.03 -5.60 -9.51
N VAL A 278 6.24 -5.07 -9.74
CA VAL A 278 6.48 -3.63 -9.77
C VAL A 278 5.77 -3.00 -10.96
N CYS A 279 4.90 -2.04 -10.67
CA CYS A 279 4.12 -1.31 -11.66
C CYS A 279 4.45 0.20 -11.69
N MET A 280 5.16 0.71 -10.68
CA MET A 280 5.50 2.13 -10.54
C MET A 280 6.93 2.33 -10.04
N ILE A 281 7.61 3.33 -10.61
CA ILE A 281 8.92 3.83 -10.17
C ILE A 281 8.80 5.34 -9.92
N GLY A 282 9.04 5.75 -8.67
CA GLY A 282 8.86 7.11 -8.17
C GLY A 282 9.98 8.08 -8.56
N ALA A 283 9.80 9.34 -8.15
CA ALA A 283 10.72 10.44 -8.41
C ALA A 283 12.08 10.17 -7.78
N GLY A 284 13.14 10.32 -8.56
CA GLY A 284 14.52 10.10 -8.10
C GLY A 284 14.81 8.71 -7.53
N ALA A 285 13.97 7.70 -7.78
CA ALA A 285 14.08 6.36 -7.18
C ALA A 285 15.48 5.72 -7.28
N PHE A 286 16.19 5.96 -8.38
CA PHE A 286 17.58 5.53 -8.61
C PHE A 286 18.50 6.71 -8.95
N SER A 287 18.08 7.95 -8.66
CA SER A 287 18.86 9.14 -9.03
C SER A 287 20.25 9.10 -8.39
N GLY A 288 21.31 9.27 -9.18
CA GLY A 288 22.70 9.22 -8.69
C GLY A 288 23.23 7.80 -8.41
N CYS A 289 22.57 6.74 -8.89
CA CYS A 289 23.16 5.41 -8.93
C CYS A 289 24.17 5.33 -10.10
N GLU A 290 25.36 5.88 -9.90
CA GLU A 290 26.38 6.05 -10.96
C GLU A 290 26.92 4.71 -11.50
N GLU A 291 27.04 3.68 -10.66
CA GLU A 291 27.48 2.34 -11.08
C GLU A 291 26.35 1.45 -11.63
N LEU A 292 25.10 1.94 -11.72
CA LEU A 292 23.96 1.14 -12.18
C LEU A 292 24.00 0.94 -13.69
N GLN A 293 24.50 -0.23 -14.12
CA GLN A 293 24.72 -0.52 -15.54
C GLN A 293 23.55 -1.22 -16.22
N ARG A 294 22.86 -2.12 -15.50
CA ARG A 294 21.80 -2.94 -16.09
C ARG A 294 20.60 -2.99 -15.18
N LEU A 295 19.44 -2.72 -15.75
CA LEU A 295 18.16 -2.82 -15.07
C LEU A 295 17.15 -3.55 -15.93
N ASN A 296 16.60 -4.65 -15.40
CA ASN A 296 15.52 -5.38 -16.06
C ASN A 296 14.18 -4.80 -15.58
N LEU A 297 13.48 -4.08 -16.46
CA LEU A 297 12.17 -3.52 -16.15
C LEU A 297 11.05 -4.50 -16.56
N PRO A 298 10.15 -4.87 -15.63
CA PRO A 298 9.07 -5.80 -15.94
C PRO A 298 8.04 -5.18 -16.90
N ALA A 299 7.41 -6.01 -17.71
CA ALA A 299 6.37 -5.58 -18.66
C ALA A 299 5.13 -4.96 -17.98
N GLY A 300 4.97 -5.16 -16.67
CA GLY A 300 3.89 -4.63 -15.85
C GLY A 300 4.01 -3.15 -15.50
N ILE A 301 5.14 -2.49 -15.76
CA ILE A 301 5.32 -1.06 -15.44
C ILE A 301 4.27 -0.20 -16.18
N LYS A 302 3.66 0.71 -15.41
CA LYS A 302 2.66 1.68 -15.86
C LYS A 302 3.13 3.13 -15.73
N TYR A 303 4.08 3.39 -14.84
CA TYR A 303 4.60 4.72 -14.59
C TYR A 303 6.07 4.64 -14.17
N ILE A 304 6.87 5.54 -14.74
CA ILE A 304 8.23 5.84 -14.30
C ILE A 304 8.31 7.36 -14.24
N ASP A 305 8.73 7.89 -13.11
CA ASP A 305 8.97 9.33 -13.01
C ASP A 305 10.14 9.76 -13.92
N PRO A 306 10.04 10.90 -14.63
CA PRO A 306 11.12 11.39 -15.50
C PRO A 306 12.47 11.53 -14.81
N THR A 307 12.48 11.72 -13.49
CA THR A 307 13.71 11.88 -12.71
C THR A 307 14.26 10.58 -12.13
N ALA A 308 13.55 9.46 -12.29
CA ALA A 308 13.86 8.18 -11.64
C ALA A 308 15.31 7.71 -11.86
N PHE A 309 15.88 7.98 -13.03
CA PHE A 309 17.24 7.57 -13.42
C PHE A 309 18.19 8.77 -13.68
N SER A 310 17.90 9.92 -13.07
CA SER A 310 18.79 11.10 -13.17
C SER A 310 20.21 10.73 -12.71
N TYR A 311 21.23 11.19 -13.44
CA TYR A 311 22.64 10.91 -13.09
C TYR A 311 23.03 9.41 -13.07
N CYS A 312 22.32 8.56 -13.82
CA CYS A 312 22.72 7.18 -14.10
C CYS A 312 23.37 7.09 -15.50
N SER A 313 24.64 7.49 -15.62
CA SER A 313 25.29 7.69 -16.93
C SER A 313 25.55 6.40 -17.73
N GLU A 314 25.69 5.27 -17.06
CA GLU A 314 26.03 3.97 -17.68
C GLU A 314 24.83 3.01 -17.78
N LEU A 315 23.61 3.52 -17.53
CA LEU A 315 22.42 2.69 -17.42
C LEU A 315 21.93 2.21 -18.79
N SER A 316 21.85 0.88 -18.94
CA SER A 316 21.13 0.20 -20.01
C SER A 316 19.92 -0.55 -19.44
N VAL A 317 18.74 -0.26 -19.99
CA VAL A 317 17.46 -0.85 -19.56
C VAL A 317 17.06 -2.01 -20.45
N SER A 318 16.81 -3.18 -19.87
CA SER A 318 16.21 -4.31 -20.57
C SER A 318 14.70 -4.31 -20.35
N CYS A 319 13.91 -4.29 -21.43
CA CYS A 319 12.45 -4.26 -21.34
C CYS A 319 11.76 -5.01 -22.50
N ALA A 320 10.46 -5.28 -22.35
CA ALA A 320 9.67 -5.96 -23.37
C ALA A 320 9.30 -5.02 -24.53
N ALA A 321 9.35 -5.53 -25.77
CA ALA A 321 8.92 -4.77 -26.95
C ALA A 321 7.44 -4.32 -26.84
N GLY A 322 7.18 -3.05 -27.17
CA GLY A 322 5.87 -2.40 -27.09
C GLY A 322 5.41 -2.04 -25.67
N SER A 323 6.24 -2.25 -24.65
CA SER A 323 5.92 -1.92 -23.26
C SER A 323 5.98 -0.41 -22.99
N TYR A 324 5.40 0.02 -21.87
CA TYR A 324 5.56 1.39 -21.38
C TYR A 324 7.02 1.73 -21.12
N ALA A 325 7.78 0.81 -20.53
CA ALA A 325 9.20 0.98 -20.24
C ALA A 325 10.02 1.28 -21.51
N GLN A 326 9.74 0.61 -22.63
CA GLN A 326 10.40 0.91 -23.91
C GLN A 326 10.15 2.37 -24.33
N ARG A 327 8.89 2.81 -24.34
CA ARG A 327 8.54 4.18 -24.74
C ARG A 327 9.17 5.22 -23.84
N PHE A 328 9.18 4.96 -22.53
CA PHE A 328 9.85 5.82 -21.57
C PHE A 328 11.35 5.96 -21.87
N CYS A 329 12.03 4.86 -22.17
CA CYS A 329 13.44 4.90 -22.55
C CYS A 329 13.68 5.69 -23.85
N GLU A 330 12.81 5.53 -24.84
CA GLU A 330 12.85 6.29 -26.11
C GLU A 330 12.59 7.79 -25.90
N GLU A 331 11.65 8.17 -25.02
CA GLU A 331 11.29 9.57 -24.73
C GLU A 331 12.36 10.32 -23.92
N HIS A 332 13.17 9.60 -23.14
CA HIS A 332 14.18 10.17 -22.24
C HIS A 332 15.62 9.85 -22.65
N ASP A 333 15.84 9.38 -23.88
CA ASP A 333 17.16 9.04 -24.43
C ASP A 333 17.98 8.06 -23.55
N ILE A 334 17.30 7.09 -22.94
CA ILE A 334 17.92 6.04 -22.12
C ILE A 334 18.26 4.83 -23.01
N GLU A 335 19.51 4.37 -22.93
CA GLU A 335 19.94 3.15 -23.64
C GLU A 335 19.09 1.96 -23.21
N HIS A 336 18.59 1.17 -24.17
CA HIS A 336 17.75 0.02 -23.86
C HIS A 336 17.92 -1.15 -24.82
N VAL A 337 17.63 -2.35 -24.31
CA VAL A 337 17.67 -3.62 -25.04
C VAL A 337 16.31 -4.31 -24.93
N LEU A 338 15.83 -4.84 -26.05
CA LEU A 338 14.56 -5.56 -26.10
C LEU A 338 14.76 -7.05 -25.80
N VAL A 339 14.09 -7.54 -24.77
CA VAL A 339 14.05 -8.98 -24.46
C VAL A 339 12.93 -9.66 -25.24
N ARG A 340 13.27 -10.75 -25.95
CA ARG A 340 12.30 -11.63 -26.61
C ARG A 340 11.62 -12.49 -25.55
N ARG A 341 10.29 -12.53 -25.59
CA ARG A 341 9.47 -13.47 -24.80
C ARG A 341 9.78 -14.91 -25.18
#